data_AF-A0A4R3E2Y1-F1
#
_entry.id   AF-A0A4R3E2Y1-F1
#
_cell.length_a   1.000
_cell.length_b   1.000
_cell.length_c   1.000
_cell.angle_alpha   90.00
_cell.angle_beta   90.00
_cell.angle_gamma   90.00
#
_symmetry.space_group_name_H-M   'P 1'
#
loop_
_entity.id
_entity.type
_entity.pdbx_description
1 polymer ?
#
loop_
_entity_poly.entity_id
_entity_poly.type
_entity_poly.pdbx_seq_one_letter_code
_entity_poly.pdbx_strand_id
1 'polypeptide(L)'
;MRIARYSGAGALAAVLLLALGASALAEVRFGNNVRVGGHDFSNRTYDRRNRAVIHLYDRTPRNPGCVWRADGRGGRVQVCHLRRKPR
;
A
#
# COMPACT_ATOMS: atom_id res chain seq x y z
N MET A 1 22.79 31.52 -29.60
CA MET A 1 21.99 31.03 -28.47
C MET A 1 20.52 31.36 -28.75
N ARG A 2 19.71 30.40 -29.21
CA ARG A 2 18.30 30.61 -29.57
C ARG A 2 17.43 30.23 -28.38
N ILE A 3 16.76 31.21 -27.78
CA ILE A 3 15.76 31.00 -26.74
C ILE A 3 14.48 30.57 -27.45
N ALA A 4 14.11 29.29 -27.30
CA ALA A 4 12.85 28.78 -27.79
C ALA A 4 11.71 29.44 -27.01
N ARG A 5 10.83 30.16 -27.73
CA ARG A 5 9.59 30.72 -27.18
C ARG A 5 8.52 29.64 -27.27
N TYR A 6 8.21 29.01 -26.14
CA TYR A 6 7.12 28.04 -26.05
C TYR A 6 5.81 28.79 -25.83
N SER A 7 4.90 28.72 -26.79
CA SER A 7 3.52 29.23 -26.67
C SER A 7 2.83 28.51 -25.50
N GLY A 8 2.12 29.25 -24.63
CA GLY A 8 1.60 28.76 -23.34
C GLY A 8 0.76 27.47 -23.36
N ALA A 9 0.24 27.05 -24.52
CA ALA A 9 -0.43 25.76 -24.70
C ALA A 9 0.50 24.54 -24.54
N GLY A 10 1.77 24.64 -24.93
CA GLY A 10 2.74 23.54 -24.82
C GLY A 10 3.18 23.26 -23.39
N ALA A 11 3.24 24.31 -22.56
CA ALA A 11 3.59 24.18 -21.13
C ALA A 11 2.46 23.53 -20.33
N LEU A 12 1.20 23.87 -20.61
CA LEU A 12 0.02 23.26 -19.96
C LEU A 12 -0.12 21.77 -20.30
N ALA A 13 0.11 21.38 -21.55
CA ALA A 13 0.04 19.98 -21.96
C ALA A 13 1.13 19.11 -21.29
N ALA A 14 2.35 19.63 -21.13
CA ALA A 14 3.44 18.93 -20.45
C ALA A 14 3.16 18.73 -18.94
N VAL A 15 2.57 19.72 -18.28
CA VAL A 15 2.17 19.62 -16.86
C VAL A 15 1.05 18.58 -16.67
N LEU A 16 0.09 18.52 -17.59
CA LEU A 16 -1.00 17.56 -17.53
C LEU A 16 -0.51 16.11 -17.67
N LEU A 17 0.46 15.87 -18.57
CA LEU A 17 1.08 14.55 -18.77
C LEU A 17 1.88 14.08 -17.54
N LEU A 18 2.55 15.00 -16.83
CA LEU A 18 3.23 14.70 -15.56
C LEU A 18 2.24 14.38 -14.44
N ALA A 19 1.10 15.07 -14.40
CA ALA A 19 0.04 14.80 -13.42
C ALA A 19 -0.66 13.44 -13.66
N LEU A 20 -0.81 13.02 -14.92
CA LEU A 20 -1.40 11.72 -15.29
C LEU A 20 -0.46 10.53 -15.03
N GLY A 21 0.86 10.76 -14.96
CA GLY A 21 1.88 9.72 -14.74
C GLY A 21 2.20 9.41 -13.27
N ALA A 22 1.82 10.29 -12.35
CA ALA A 22 2.04 10.10 -10.92
C ALA A 22 0.99 9.12 -10.36
N SER A 23 1.18 7.83 -10.62
CA SER A 23 0.56 6.80 -9.78
C SER A 23 0.99 7.09 -8.35
N ALA A 24 0.10 7.61 -7.52
CA ALA A 24 0.37 7.79 -6.11
C ALA A 24 0.92 6.47 -5.59
N LEU A 25 2.19 6.46 -5.18
CA LEU A 25 2.82 5.33 -4.52
C LEU A 25 2.11 5.23 -3.17
N ALA A 26 0.95 4.59 -3.15
CA ALA A 26 0.07 4.54 -1.99
C ALA A 26 0.76 3.74 -0.89
N GLU A 27 1.44 4.47 -0.02
CA GLU A 27 1.97 3.96 1.22
C GLU A 27 0.89 4.13 2.31
N VAL A 28 0.59 3.04 3.01
CA VAL A 28 -0.33 3.02 4.12
C VAL A 28 0.48 2.90 5.39
N ARG A 29 0.42 3.92 6.26
CA ARG A 29 1.05 3.93 7.58
C ARG A 29 -0.01 3.72 8.65
N PHE A 30 0.02 2.60 9.32
CA PHE A 30 -0.73 2.39 10.55
C PHE A 30 0.00 3.05 11.71
N GLY A 31 -0.67 4.01 12.33
CA GLY A 31 -0.18 4.67 13.54
C GLY A 31 -0.24 3.78 14.77
N ASN A 32 -0.14 4.41 15.95
CA ASN A 32 -0.23 3.70 17.21
C ASN A 32 -1.67 3.18 17.48
N ASN A 33 -1.78 2.08 18.22
CA ASN A 33 -3.03 1.46 18.66
C ASN A 33 -4.00 1.06 17.53
N VAL A 34 -3.49 0.80 16.33
CA VAL A 34 -4.30 0.33 15.20
C VAL A 34 -4.53 -1.17 15.35
N ARG A 35 -5.81 -1.57 15.35
CA ARG A 35 -6.20 -2.99 15.44
C ARG A 35 -7.02 -3.43 14.23
N VAL A 36 -6.64 -4.55 13.63
CA VAL A 36 -7.39 -5.19 12.54
C VAL A 36 -7.96 -6.51 13.06
N GLY A 37 -9.29 -6.63 13.07
CA GLY A 37 -9.97 -7.82 13.63
C GLY A 37 -9.69 -8.08 15.12
N GLY A 38 -9.25 -7.05 15.88
CA GLY A 38 -8.83 -7.17 17.28
C GLY A 38 -7.37 -7.60 17.48
N HIS A 39 -6.58 -7.73 16.41
CA HIS A 39 -5.14 -7.99 16.48
C HIS A 39 -4.37 -6.70 16.31
N ASP A 40 -3.20 -6.60 16.95
CA ASP A 40 -2.37 -5.40 16.92
C ASP A 40 -1.63 -5.27 15.58
N PHE A 41 -1.85 -4.14 14.93
CA PHE A 41 -1.22 -3.72 13.67
C PHE A 41 -0.58 -2.34 13.83
N SER A 42 -0.30 -1.92 15.06
CA SER A 42 0.31 -0.63 15.35
C SER A 42 1.69 -0.50 14.71
N ASN A 43 2.01 0.72 14.26
CA ASN A 43 3.32 1.09 13.72
C ASN A 43 3.76 0.20 12.53
N ARG A 44 2.82 -0.21 11.68
CA ARG A 44 3.09 -0.96 10.44
C ARG A 44 3.00 -0.03 9.24
N THR A 45 3.92 -0.21 8.30
CA THR A 45 3.89 0.48 7.01
C THR A 45 3.75 -0.55 5.91
N TYR A 46 2.84 -0.28 4.98
CA TYR A 46 2.66 -1.07 3.78
C TYR A 46 2.83 -0.19 2.55
N ASP A 47 3.66 -0.64 1.63
CA ASP A 47 4.08 0.08 0.43
C ASP A 47 4.12 -0.89 -0.77
N ARG A 48 4.63 -0.44 -1.92
CA ARG A 48 4.71 -1.28 -3.13
C ARG A 48 5.55 -2.54 -2.98
N ARG A 49 6.57 -2.53 -2.11
CA ARG A 49 7.47 -3.65 -1.80
C ARG A 49 7.04 -4.43 -0.55
N ASN A 50 6.35 -3.82 0.39
CA ASN A 50 5.87 -4.45 1.62
C ASN A 50 4.33 -4.39 1.67
N ARG A 51 3.63 -5.41 1.18
CA ARG A 51 2.17 -5.38 1.07
C ARG A 51 1.50 -6.24 2.14
N ALA A 52 0.20 -6.05 2.37
CA ALA A 52 -0.60 -6.87 3.27
C ALA A 52 -1.82 -7.47 2.57
N VAL A 53 -2.15 -8.71 2.92
CA VAL A 53 -3.45 -9.34 2.64
C VAL A 53 -3.95 -9.92 3.95
N ILE A 54 -5.04 -9.37 4.48
CA ILE A 54 -5.58 -9.73 5.80
C ILE A 54 -6.95 -10.38 5.63
N HIS A 55 -7.01 -11.69 5.87
CA HIS A 55 -8.24 -12.46 5.90
C HIS A 55 -8.77 -12.53 7.33
N LEU A 56 -10.01 -12.08 7.54
CA LEU A 56 -10.70 -12.14 8.82
C LEU A 56 -11.80 -13.21 8.78
N TYR A 57 -11.84 -14.05 9.81
CA TYR A 57 -12.78 -15.17 9.95
C TYR A 57 -13.53 -15.10 11.28
N ASP A 58 -14.76 -15.59 11.32
CA ASP A 58 -15.51 -15.73 12.58
C ASP A 58 -15.11 -17.00 13.35
N ARG A 59 -14.56 -18.00 12.65
CA ARG A 59 -13.99 -19.22 13.21
C ARG A 59 -12.47 -19.24 13.18
N THR A 60 -11.85 -20.17 13.91
CA THR A 60 -10.39 -20.36 13.84
C THR A 60 -9.97 -20.83 12.44
N PRO A 61 -9.12 -20.07 11.71
CA PRO A 61 -8.64 -20.50 10.40
C PRO A 61 -7.68 -21.68 10.52
N ARG A 62 -7.57 -22.49 9.46
CA ARG A 62 -6.70 -23.68 9.42
C ARG A 62 -5.22 -23.36 9.68
N ASN A 63 -4.75 -22.23 9.16
CA ASN A 63 -3.39 -21.74 9.31
C ASN A 63 -3.42 -20.34 9.95
N PRO A 64 -3.59 -20.23 11.27
CA PRO A 64 -3.72 -18.93 11.93
C PRO A 64 -2.40 -18.16 11.95
N GLY A 65 -2.52 -16.84 11.94
CA GLY A 65 -1.39 -15.92 12.09
C GLY A 65 -1.02 -15.19 10.81
N CYS A 66 0.10 -14.48 10.86
CA CYS A 66 0.63 -13.67 9.78
C CYS A 66 2.00 -14.17 9.35
N VAL A 67 2.22 -14.31 8.05
CA VAL A 67 3.50 -14.75 7.49
C VAL A 67 3.91 -13.84 6.34
N TRP A 68 5.18 -13.49 6.28
CA TRP A 68 5.75 -12.82 5.12
C TRP A 68 6.12 -13.83 4.05
N ARG A 69 5.72 -13.55 2.81
CA ARG A 69 6.08 -14.36 1.63
C ARG A 69 6.69 -13.45 0.58
N ALA A 70 7.77 -13.89 -0.05
CA ALA A 70 8.33 -13.19 -1.20
C ALA A 70 7.30 -13.15 -2.34
N ASP A 71 7.26 -12.05 -3.09
CA ASP A 71 6.26 -11.84 -4.14
C ASP A 71 6.79 -12.07 -5.57
N GLY A 72 8.04 -12.55 -5.68
CA GLY A 72 8.73 -12.80 -6.95
C GLY A 72 9.16 -11.55 -7.72
N ARG A 73 8.91 -10.34 -7.20
CA ARG A 73 9.14 -9.05 -7.87
C ARG A 73 10.05 -8.10 -7.08
N GLY A 74 10.83 -8.65 -6.15
CA GLY A 74 11.69 -7.88 -5.24
C GLY A 74 10.97 -7.28 -4.04
N GLY A 75 9.74 -7.73 -3.76
CA GLY A 75 8.97 -7.38 -2.58
C GLY A 75 8.51 -8.60 -1.78
N ARG A 76 7.62 -8.34 -0.83
CA ARG A 76 6.99 -9.34 0.02
C ARG A 76 5.55 -8.94 0.35
N VAL A 77 4.74 -9.95 0.63
CA VAL A 77 3.35 -9.81 1.06
C VAL A 77 3.21 -10.49 2.42
N GLN A 78 2.70 -9.76 3.41
CA GLN A 78 2.26 -10.30 4.68
C GLN A 78 0.86 -10.86 4.46
N VAL A 79 0.74 -12.19 4.49
CA VAL A 79 -0.55 -12.87 4.41
C VAL A 79 -0.97 -13.24 5.82
N CYS A 80 -2.11 -12.72 6.25
CA CYS A 80 -2.67 -12.96 7.57
C CYS A 80 -3.99 -13.72 7.46
N HIS A 81 -4.14 -14.75 8.29
CA HIS A 81 -5.42 -15.42 8.53
C HIS A 81 -5.76 -15.31 10.01
N LEU A 82 -6.73 -14.46 10.34
CA LEU A 82 -7.03 -14.08 11.71
C LEU A 82 -8.48 -14.38 12.05
N ARG A 83 -8.72 -14.97 13.22
CA ARG A 83 -10.06 -14.99 13.81
C ARG A 83 -10.36 -13.62 14.40
N ARG A 84 -11.55 -13.07 14.15
CA ARG A 84 -12.03 -11.84 14.81
C ARG A 84 -12.05 -12.06 16.32
N LYS A 85 -11.50 -11.12 17.09
CA LYS A 85 -11.70 -11.10 18.55
C LYS A 85 -12.99 -10.33 18.87
N PRO A 86 -13.80 -10.81 19.84
CA PRO A 86 -14.89 -10.01 20.39
C PRO A 86 -14.37 -8.63 20.83
N ARG A 87 -15.18 -7.59 20.62
CA ARG A 87 -14.87 -6.23 21.06
C ARG A 87 -15.21 -6.06 22.53
#